data_AF-A0A920LHS2-F1
#
_entry.id   AF-A0A920LHS2-F1
#
_cell.length_a   1.000
_cell.length_b   1.000
_cell.length_c   1.000
_cell.angle_alpha   90.00
_cell.angle_beta   90.00
_cell.angle_gamma   90.00
#
_symmetry.space_group_name_H-M   'P 1'
#
loop_
_entity.id
_entity.type
_entity.pdbx_description
1 polymer ?
#
loop_
_entity_poly.entity_id
_entity_poly.type
_entity_poly.pdbx_seq_one_letter_code
_entity_poly.pdbx_strand_id
1 'polypeptide(L)'
;MCNLTIEAGARAGLIAPDEKTFEYLKDRPMAPKGEDWDRAVEYWKTLPSDVGAKYDKSIEIDATNLSPLVTWGTSPEDVISIDGNIPKLEDIEDDSKEVQ
;
A
#
# COMPACT_ATOMS: atom_id res chain seq x y z
N MET A 1 -1.14 2.02 -2.53
CA MET A 1 -0.52 1.61 -1.25
C MET A 1 0.81 2.32 -1.01
N CYS A 2 1.90 2.04 -1.74
CA CYS A 2 3.20 2.64 -1.44
C CYS A 2 3.23 4.17 -1.49
N ASN A 3 2.44 4.82 -2.35
CA ASN A 3 2.41 6.28 -2.40
C ASN A 3 1.86 6.89 -1.09
N LEU A 4 0.96 6.17 -0.40
CA LEU A 4 0.31 6.63 0.83
C LEU A 4 1.09 6.27 2.10
N THR A 5 2.34 5.80 1.95
CA THR A 5 3.11 5.34 3.10
C THR A 5 3.63 6.49 3.95
N ILE A 6 3.79 7.69 3.37
CA ILE A 6 4.23 8.88 4.11
C ILE A 6 3.13 9.40 5.03
N GLU A 7 1.86 9.28 4.62
CA GLU A 7 0.66 9.57 5.41
C GLU A 7 0.55 8.63 6.62
N ALA A 8 1.09 7.42 6.52
CA ALA A 8 1.24 6.48 7.63
C ALA A 8 2.57 6.67 8.41
N GLY A 9 3.33 7.74 8.13
CA GLY A 9 4.61 8.06 8.79
C GLY A 9 5.80 7.19 8.39
N ALA A 10 5.67 6.36 7.34
CA ALA A 10 6.76 5.52 6.89
C ALA A 10 7.76 6.29 6.02
N ARG A 11 9.02 5.83 6.01
CA ARG A 11 10.07 6.39 5.12
C ARG A 11 9.97 5.87 3.69
N ALA A 12 9.48 4.64 3.51
CA ALA A 12 9.34 3.99 2.22
C ALA A 12 8.30 2.86 2.31
N GLY A 13 7.66 2.57 1.17
CA GLY A 13 6.89 1.35 0.95
C GLY A 13 7.53 0.49 -0.12
N LEU A 14 7.83 -0.76 0.20
CA LEU A 14 8.44 -1.72 -0.72
C LEU A 14 7.48 -2.88 -0.96
N ILE A 15 7.39 -3.32 -2.21
CA ILE A 15 6.65 -4.51 -2.63
C ILE A 15 7.63 -5.44 -3.32
N ALA A 16 7.66 -6.69 -2.86
CA ALA A 16 8.46 -7.71 -3.52
C ALA A 16 7.99 -7.87 -4.97
N PRO A 17 8.89 -7.85 -5.96
CA PRO A 17 8.50 -7.98 -7.35
C PRO A 17 7.93 -9.38 -7.61
N ASP A 18 6.85 -9.42 -8.37
CA ASP A 18 6.15 -10.63 -8.78
C ASP A 18 5.90 -10.64 -10.30
N GLU A 19 5.22 -11.66 -10.81
CA GLU A 19 4.92 -11.78 -12.24
C GLU A 19 4.14 -10.57 -12.76
N LYS A 20 3.17 -10.05 -11.98
CA LYS A 20 2.41 -8.85 -12.36
C LYS A 20 3.33 -7.64 -12.53
N THR A 21 4.33 -7.51 -11.66
CA THR A 21 5.34 -6.46 -11.75
C THR A 21 6.16 -6.60 -13.03
N PHE A 22 6.59 -7.82 -13.38
CA PHE A 22 7.35 -8.07 -14.61
C PHE A 22 6.51 -7.81 -15.87
N GLU A 23 5.28 -8.30 -15.91
CA GLU A 23 4.34 -8.05 -17.01
C GLU A 23 4.08 -6.55 -17.20
N TYR A 24 3.89 -5.79 -16.11
CA TYR A 24 3.68 -4.36 -16.17
C TYR A 24 4.87 -3.58 -16.75
N LEU A 25 6.10 -4.04 -16.44
CA LEU A 25 7.34 -3.44 -16.90
C LEU A 25 7.70 -3.86 -18.33
N LYS A 26 7.29 -5.04 -18.77
CA LYS A 26 7.59 -5.56 -20.10
C LYS A 26 7.16 -4.57 -21.17
N ASP A 27 8.00 -4.41 -22.19
CA ASP A 27 7.78 -3.52 -23.33
C ASP A 27 7.69 -2.01 -23.04
N ARG A 28 7.81 -1.56 -21.77
CA ARG A 28 7.90 -0.12 -21.46
C ARG A 28 9.13 0.53 -22.10
N PRO A 29 9.06 1.83 -22.48
CA PRO A 29 10.13 2.50 -23.23
C PRO A 29 11.53 2.44 -22.62
N MET A 30 11.62 2.42 -21.28
CA MET A 30 12.90 2.38 -20.53
C MET A 30 13.14 1.04 -19.83
N ALA A 31 12.31 0.03 -20.10
CA ALA A 31 12.58 -1.31 -19.60
C ALA A 31 13.68 -1.98 -20.44
N PRO A 32 14.51 -2.84 -19.83
CA PRO A 32 15.45 -3.69 -20.55
C PRO A 32 14.76 -4.51 -21.66
N LYS A 33 15.50 -4.90 -22.70
CA LYS A 33 14.98 -5.62 -23.88
C LYS A 33 15.84 -6.84 -24.20
N GLY A 34 15.24 -7.82 -24.86
CA GLY A 34 15.95 -9.03 -25.30
C GLY A 34 16.66 -9.73 -24.13
N GLU A 35 17.93 -10.09 -24.31
CA GLU A 35 18.72 -10.76 -23.26
C GLU A 35 18.88 -9.93 -21.98
N ASP A 36 18.89 -8.59 -22.07
CA ASP A 36 18.95 -7.73 -20.88
C ASP A 36 17.67 -7.83 -20.04
N TRP A 37 16.53 -8.07 -20.69
CA TRP A 37 15.27 -8.32 -20.00
C TRP A 37 15.33 -9.61 -19.20
N ASP A 38 15.80 -10.70 -19.82
CA ASP A 38 15.87 -12.00 -19.17
C ASP A 38 16.79 -11.97 -17.94
N ARG A 39 17.96 -11.31 -18.07
CA ARG A 39 18.89 -11.09 -16.95
C ARG A 39 18.30 -10.22 -15.85
N ALA A 40 17.58 -9.16 -16.21
CA ALA A 40 16.95 -8.28 -15.23
C ALA A 40 15.87 -9.02 -14.44
N VAL A 41 15.01 -9.80 -15.11
CA VAL A 41 13.98 -10.62 -14.45
C VAL A 41 14.61 -11.68 -13.54
N GLU A 42 15.67 -12.35 -13.98
CA GLU A 42 16.41 -13.30 -13.13
C GLU A 42 16.94 -12.63 -11.85
N TYR A 43 17.56 -11.46 -11.99
CA TYR A 43 18.03 -10.69 -10.84
C TYR A 43 16.87 -10.22 -9.95
N TRP A 44 15.79 -9.67 -10.51
CA TRP A 44 14.68 -9.17 -9.71
C TRP A 44 13.98 -10.25 -8.90
N LYS A 45 13.96 -11.49 -9.39
CA LYS A 45 13.46 -12.66 -8.63
C LYS A 45 14.25 -12.94 -7.36
N THR A 46 15.45 -12.37 -7.19
CA THR A 46 16.27 -12.47 -5.98
C THR A 46 16.01 -11.38 -4.94
N LEU A 47 15.21 -10.35 -5.28
CA LEU A 47 14.93 -9.21 -4.41
C LEU A 47 13.89 -9.45 -3.28
N PRO A 48 12.97 -10.42 -3.34
CA PRO A 48 12.09 -10.72 -2.21
C PRO A 48 12.85 -11.02 -0.91
N SER A 49 12.21 -10.80 0.23
CA SER A 49 12.83 -11.07 1.54
C SER A 49 13.19 -12.55 1.73
N ASP A 50 14.30 -12.80 2.43
CA ASP A 50 14.75 -14.14 2.77
C ASP A 50 13.72 -14.91 3.61
N VAL A 51 13.73 -16.24 3.48
CA VAL A 51 12.93 -17.13 4.33
C VAL A 51 13.33 -16.95 5.80
N GLY A 52 12.37 -16.58 6.64
CA GLY A 52 12.61 -16.33 8.07
C GLY A 52 13.12 -14.93 8.41
N ALA A 53 13.03 -13.98 7.47
CA ALA A 53 13.24 -12.56 7.75
C ALA A 53 12.42 -12.12 8.97
N LYS A 54 13.05 -11.36 9.88
CA LYS A 54 12.44 -10.86 11.10
C LYS A 54 12.03 -9.40 10.92
N TYR A 55 10.83 -9.09 11.36
CA TYR A 55 10.29 -7.73 11.39
C TYR A 55 10.01 -7.33 12.83
N ASP A 56 10.28 -6.08 13.20
CA ASP A 56 9.98 -5.57 14.56
C ASP A 56 8.48 -5.65 14.88
N LYS A 57 7.64 -5.51 13.84
CA LYS A 57 6.19 -5.68 13.91
C LYS A 57 5.66 -6.28 12.60
N SER A 58 4.70 -7.18 12.72
CA SER A 58 3.97 -7.75 11.58
C SER A 58 2.48 -7.55 11.80
N ILE A 59 1.77 -7.17 10.74
CA ILE A 59 0.32 -6.96 10.73
C ILE A 59 -0.24 -7.76 9.56
N GLU A 60 -1.23 -8.60 9.82
CA GLU A 60 -1.95 -9.35 8.80
C GLU A 60 -3.33 -8.70 8.60
N ILE A 61 -3.67 -8.42 7.35
CA ILE A 61 -4.92 -7.76 6.97
C ILE A 61 -5.63 -8.66 5.96
N ASP A 62 -6.79 -9.19 6.34
CA ASP A 62 -7.68 -9.88 5.42
C ASP A 62 -8.46 -8.84 4.58
N ALA A 63 -8.15 -8.81 3.29
CA ALA A 63 -8.77 -7.89 2.33
C ALA A 63 -9.92 -8.54 1.52
N THR A 64 -10.32 -9.78 1.83
CA THR A 64 -11.31 -10.52 1.02
C THR A 64 -12.70 -9.88 1.03
N ASN A 65 -13.08 -9.25 2.14
CA ASN A 65 -14.37 -8.58 2.32
C ASN A 65 -14.24 -7.07 2.49
N LEU A 66 -13.17 -6.47 1.95
CA LEU A 66 -12.94 -5.03 2.08
C LEU A 66 -13.92 -4.26 1.17
N SER A 67 -14.93 -3.64 1.77
CA SER A 67 -15.83 -2.72 1.07
C SER A 67 -15.07 -1.49 0.57
N PRO A 68 -15.55 -0.83 -0.52
CA PRO A 68 -15.02 0.46 -0.92
C PRO A 68 -15.04 1.45 0.25
N LEU A 69 -13.94 2.19 0.39
CA LEU A 69 -13.73 3.16 1.45
C LEU A 69 -13.62 4.58 0.89
N VAL A 70 -14.02 5.56 1.67
CA VAL A 70 -13.92 6.99 1.36
C VAL A 70 -13.39 7.75 2.57
N THR A 71 -12.49 8.70 2.32
CA THR A 71 -12.09 9.69 3.32
C THR A 71 -13.14 10.79 3.34
N TRP A 72 -13.72 11.07 4.51
CA TRP A 72 -14.87 11.96 4.66
C TRP A 72 -14.59 13.23 5.47
N GLY A 73 -13.55 13.21 6.31
CA GLY A 73 -13.15 14.32 7.19
C GLY A 73 -12.06 15.21 6.60
N THR A 74 -11.34 15.91 7.48
CA THR A 74 -10.22 16.78 7.13
C THR A 74 -8.87 16.08 7.22
N SER A 75 -8.81 14.89 7.83
CA SER A 75 -7.62 14.05 7.90
C SER A 75 -7.72 12.82 6.98
N PRO A 76 -6.61 12.38 6.36
CA PRO A 76 -6.58 11.14 5.58
C PRO A 76 -7.00 9.88 6.34
N GLU A 77 -6.90 9.89 7.67
CA GLU A 77 -7.30 8.78 8.54
C GLU A 77 -8.81 8.70 8.81
N ASP A 78 -9.56 9.76 8.48
CA ASP A 78 -11.01 9.82 8.66
C ASP A 78 -11.69 9.02 7.54
N VAL A 79 -11.64 7.68 7.65
CA VAL A 79 -12.07 6.74 6.61
C VAL A 79 -13.32 5.98 7.05
N ILE A 80 -14.32 5.93 6.18
CA ILE A 80 -15.53 5.10 6.34
C ILE A 80 -15.77 4.24 5.09
N SER A 81 -16.54 3.18 5.23
CA SER A 81 -17.07 2.47 4.06
C SER A 81 -18.11 3.32 3.34
N ILE A 82 -18.24 3.14 2.02
CA ILE A 82 -19.28 3.80 1.22
C ILE A 82 -20.70 3.49 1.72
N ASP A 83 -20.90 2.33 2.35
CA ASP A 83 -22.17 1.91 2.94
C ASP A 83 -22.26 2.27 4.44
N GLY A 84 -21.25 2.96 4.97
CA GLY A 84 -21.14 3.34 6.38
C GLY A 84 -21.91 4.61 6.74
N ASN A 85 -22.10 4.83 8.04
CA ASN A 85 -22.66 6.08 8.54
C ASN A 85 -21.55 7.10 8.81
N ILE A 86 -21.83 8.37 8.55
CA ILE A 86 -20.94 9.48 8.92
C ILE A 86 -20.97 9.63 10.46
N PRO A 87 -19.81 9.57 11.15
CA PRO A 87 -19.73 9.80 12.59
C PRO A 87 -20.27 11.17 12.98
N LYS A 88 -20.98 11.26 14.12
CA LYS A 88 -21.38 12.55 14.68
C LYS A 88 -20.25 13.11 15.54
N LEU A 89 -20.26 14.42 15.75
CA LEU A 89 -19.30 15.11 16.63
C LEU A 89 -19.26 14.49 18.04
N GLU A 90 -20.41 14.04 18.55
CA GLU A 90 -20.54 13.38 19.86
C GLU A 90 -19.83 12.02 19.93
N ASP A 91 -19.53 11.40 18.78
CA ASP A 91 -18.90 10.07 18.68
C ASP A 91 -17.36 10.15 18.52
N ILE A 92 -16.78 11.36 18.47
CA ILE A 92 -15.33 11.57 18.30
C ILE A 92 -14.67 11.72 19.67
N GLU A 93 -13.86 10.73 20.08
CA GLU A 93 -13.18 10.72 21.39
C GLU A 93 -11.99 11.72 21.51
N ASP A 94 -11.64 12.40 20.43
CA ASP A 94 -10.51 13.32 20.34
C ASP A 94 -10.97 14.76 20.12
N ASP A 95 -10.97 15.55 21.20
CA ASP A 95 -11.33 16.98 21.22
C ASP A 95 -10.49 17.84 20.24
N SER A 96 -9.33 17.35 19.79
CA SER A 96 -8.48 18.07 18.83
C SER A 96 -8.95 17.97 17.37
N LYS A 97 -9.96 17.12 17.10
CA LYS A 97 -10.56 16.92 15.78
C LYS A 97 -11.87 17.70 15.56
N GLU A 98 -12.19 18.67 16.42
CA GLU A 98 -13.25 19.63 16.15
C GLU A 98 -12.94 20.42 14.86
N VAL A 99 -13.56 20.01 13.75
CA VAL A 99 -13.55 20.77 12.51
C VAL A 99 -14.57 21.91 12.63
N GLN A 100 -14.12 23.14 12.42
CA GLN A 100 -14.96 24.35 12.33
C GLN A 100 -16.11 24.23 11.32
#